data_AF-X0V3M3-F1
#
_entry.id   AF-X0V3M3-F1
#
_cell.length_a   1.000
_cell.length_b   1.000
_cell.length_c   1.000
_cell.angle_alpha   90.00
_cell.angle_beta   90.00
_cell.angle_gamma   90.00
#
_symmetry.space_group_name_H-M   'P 1'
#
loop_
_entity.id
_entity.type
_entity.pdbx_description
1 polymer ?
#
loop_
_entity_poly.entity_id
_entity_poly.type
_entity_poly.pdbx_seq_one_letter_code
_entity_poly.pdbx_strand_id
1 'polypeptide(L)'
;MKGVPQGRYTKEFREEAVKLVTEEKISLPEAARRLSLAPSTLGYWMKALKAGELGEVGKTQKPLTEIEMELARTKKELAEVKMERDILKKAAAYFAKESLPG
;
A
#
# COMPACT_ATOMS: atom_id res chain seq x y z
N MET A 1 -3.67 -9.23 17.96
CA MET A 1 -3.50 -8.91 16.53
C MET A 1 -2.23 -9.60 16.06
N LYS A 2 -2.30 -10.55 15.11
CA LYS A 2 -1.10 -11.19 14.54
C LYS A 2 -0.30 -10.09 13.83
N GLY A 3 0.91 -9.80 14.29
CA GLY A 3 1.79 -8.82 13.67
C GLY A 3 1.99 -9.20 12.20
N VAL A 4 1.71 -8.27 11.28
CA VAL A 4 2.05 -8.47 9.87
C VAL A 4 3.56 -8.70 9.83
N PRO A 5 4.05 -9.84 9.29
CA PRO A 5 5.48 -10.10 9.22
C PRO A 5 6.17 -8.92 8.53
N GLN A 6 7.27 -8.45 9.11
CA GLN A 6 8.13 -7.40 8.53
C GLN A 6 8.59 -7.88 7.15
N GLY A 7 7.86 -7.46 6.11
CA GLY A 7 8.17 -7.82 4.74
C GLY A 7 9.47 -7.15 4.32
N ARG A 8 10.25 -7.85 3.51
CA ARG A 8 11.29 -7.21 2.70
C ARG A 8 10.61 -6.67 1.45
N TYR A 9 10.74 -5.37 1.23
CA TYR A 9 10.05 -4.67 0.17
C TYR A 9 11.06 -4.09 -0.81
N THR A 10 10.76 -4.20 -2.10
CA THR A 10 11.59 -3.61 -3.16
C THR A 10 11.63 -2.08 -3.01
N LYS A 11 12.63 -1.45 -3.63
CA LYS A 11 12.75 0.02 -3.62
C LYS A 11 11.55 0.65 -4.31
N GLU A 12 11.16 0.07 -5.44
CA GLU A 12 10.06 0.50 -6.29
C GLU A 12 8.73 0.46 -5.52
N PHE A 13 8.48 -0.62 -4.78
CA PHE A 13 7.26 -0.74 -3.98
C PHE A 13 7.19 0.33 -2.88
N ARG A 14 8.32 0.65 -2.25
CA ARG A 14 8.39 1.71 -1.22
C ARG A 14 8.12 3.08 -1.81
N GLU A 15 8.65 3.36 -2.99
CA GLU A 15 8.41 4.59 -3.73
C GLU A 15 6.93 4.72 -4.15
N GLU A 16 6.35 3.68 -4.74
CA GLU A 16 4.91 3.64 -5.07
C GLU A 16 4.05 3.84 -3.82
N ALA A 17 4.39 3.19 -2.70
CA ALA A 17 3.63 3.29 -1.47
C ALA A 17 3.58 4.71 -0.87
N VAL A 18 4.71 5.44 -0.91
CA VAL A 18 4.74 6.83 -0.41
C VAL A 18 4.05 7.80 -1.38
N LYS A 19 4.01 7.50 -2.69
CA LYS A 19 3.27 8.30 -3.69
C LYS A 19 1.77 8.29 -3.46
N LEU A 20 1.18 7.16 -3.04
CA LEU A 20 -0.25 7.11 -2.66
C LEU A 20 -0.61 8.16 -1.61
N VAL A 21 0.29 8.42 -0.66
CA VAL A 21 0.05 9.40 0.40
C VAL A 21 0.38 10.82 -0.05
N THR A 22 1.48 10.99 -0.79
CA THR A 22 2.02 12.32 -1.12
C THR A 22 1.38 12.93 -2.36
N GLU A 23 1.18 12.15 -3.42
CA GLU A 23 0.64 12.57 -4.71
C GLU A 23 -0.88 12.37 -4.74
N GLU A 24 -1.38 11.16 -4.44
CA GLU A 24 -2.82 10.84 -4.48
C GLU A 24 -3.60 11.29 -3.24
N LYS A 25 -2.92 11.87 -2.24
CA LYS A 25 -3.51 12.41 -1.00
C LYS A 25 -4.35 11.39 -0.20
N ILE A 26 -4.08 10.09 -0.37
CA ILE A 26 -4.72 9.05 0.43
C ILE A 26 -4.17 9.12 1.86
N SER A 27 -5.04 9.01 2.87
CA SER A 27 -4.58 9.01 4.26
C SER A 27 -3.67 7.81 4.54
N LEU A 28 -2.64 8.00 5.36
CA LEU A 28 -1.67 6.94 5.67
C LEU A 28 -2.32 5.63 6.15
N PRO A 29 -3.32 5.63 7.06
CA PRO A 29 -3.99 4.40 7.46
C PRO A 29 -4.73 3.71 6.32
N GLU A 30 -5.35 4.48 5.42
CA GLU A 30 -6.05 3.95 4.26
C GLU A 30 -5.08 3.38 3.22
N ALA A 31 -3.99 4.08 2.92
CA ALA A 31 -2.94 3.61 2.02
C ALA A 31 -2.29 2.32 2.55
N ALA A 32 -1.97 2.26 3.84
CA ALA A 32 -1.46 1.05 4.47
C ALA A 32 -2.45 -0.12 4.37
N ARG A 33 -3.75 0.14 4.59
CA ARG A 33 -4.82 -0.87 4.44
C ARG A 33 -4.91 -1.39 3.01
N ARG A 34 -4.89 -0.52 2.00
CA ARG A 34 -4.94 -0.90 0.58
C ARG A 34 -3.76 -1.77 0.18
N LEU A 35 -2.56 -1.37 0.61
CA LEU A 35 -1.31 -2.09 0.33
C LEU A 35 -1.09 -3.31 1.24
N SER A 36 -2.03 -3.61 2.16
CA SER A 36 -1.88 -4.67 3.16
C SER A 36 -0.58 -4.56 3.97
N LEU A 37 -0.19 -3.33 4.31
CA LEU A 37 0.97 -2.98 5.13
C LEU A 37 0.56 -2.67 6.57
N ALA A 38 1.48 -2.90 7.50
CA ALA A 38 1.35 -2.29 8.81
C ALA A 38 1.45 -0.75 8.68
N PRO A 39 0.55 0.03 9.31
CA PRO A 39 0.63 1.49 9.27
C PRO A 39 1.97 2.05 9.74
N SER A 40 2.61 1.38 10.71
CA SER A 40 3.95 1.73 11.20
C SER A 40 5.03 1.62 10.11
N THR A 41 4.94 0.61 9.23
CA THR A 41 5.87 0.42 8.11
C THR A 41 5.77 1.58 7.13
N LEU A 42 4.55 1.95 6.71
CA LEU A 42 4.35 3.08 5.81
C LEU A 42 4.73 4.41 6.48
N GLY A 43 4.46 4.55 7.79
CA GLY A 43 4.90 5.71 8.58
C GLY A 43 6.40 5.86 8.65
N TYR A 44 7.14 4.76 8.77
CA TYR A 44 8.60 4.78 8.72
C TYR A 44 9.11 5.25 7.35
N TRP A 45 8.53 4.75 6.25
CA TRP A 45 8.91 5.19 4.90
C TRP A 45 8.60 6.67 4.64
N MET A 46 7.47 7.16 5.14
CA MET A 46 7.15 8.60 5.06
C MET A 46 8.16 9.47 5.82
N LYS A 47 8.70 8.99 6.95
CA LYS A 47 9.78 9.69 7.67
C LYS A 47 11.08 9.65 6.87
N ALA A 48 11.46 8.48 6.35
CA ALA A 48 12.64 8.33 5.52
C ALA A 48 12.57 9.20 4.25
N LEU A 49 11.41 9.29 3.60
CA LEU A 49 11.18 10.19 2.47
C LEU A 49 11.44 11.66 2.83
N LYS A 50 10.89 12.12 3.96
CA LYS A 50 11.10 13.51 4.44
C LYS A 50 12.56 13.80 4.77
N ALA A 51 13.32 12.79 5.20
CA ALA A 51 14.75 12.89 5.44
C ALA A 51 15.61 12.78 4.17
N GLY A 52 15.02 12.45 3.00
CA GLY A 52 15.78 12.18 1.78
C GLY A 52 16.45 10.80 1.75
N GLU A 53 16.11 9.91 2.68
CA GLU A 53 16.78 8.63 2.93
C GLU A 53 15.95 7.42 2.49
N LEU A 54 14.82 7.61 1.78
CA LEU A 54 13.95 6.51 1.37
C LEU A 54 14.70 5.44 0.54
N GLY A 55 15.65 5.87 -0.29
CA GLY A 55 16.51 4.99 -1.08
C GLY A 55 17.46 4.14 -0.23
N GLU A 56 17.81 4.58 0.98
CA GLU A 56 18.70 3.86 1.91
C GLU A 56 17.97 2.73 2.66
N VAL A 57 16.64 2.82 2.75
CA VAL A 57 15.83 1.79 3.41
C VAL A 57 16.13 0.43 2.76
N GLY A 58 16.39 -0.59 3.57
CA GLY A 58 16.62 -1.95 3.09
C GLY A 58 17.87 -2.18 2.24
N LYS A 59 18.77 -1.19 2.02
CA LYS A 59 20.00 -1.40 1.24
C LYS A 59 20.94 -2.46 1.82
N THR A 60 20.95 -2.62 3.14
CA THR A 60 21.74 -3.62 3.85
C THR A 60 21.06 -4.98 3.93
N GLN A 61 19.81 -5.09 3.48
CA GLN A 61 19.12 -6.38 3.41
C GLN A 61 19.67 -7.17 2.22
N LYS A 62 19.66 -8.50 2.33
CA LYS A 62 20.00 -9.37 1.19
C LYS A 62 19.08 -9.04 -0.02
N PRO A 63 19.39 -9.50 -1.23
CA PRO A 63 18.41 -9.52 -2.32
C PRO A 63 17.23 -10.43 -1.98
N LEU A 64 16.04 -10.14 -2.50
CA LEU A 64 14.87 -11.03 -2.36
C LEU A 64 15.17 -12.36 -3.05
N THR A 65 14.71 -13.47 -2.47
CA THR A 65 14.67 -14.76 -3.17
C THR A 65 13.60 -14.74 -4.26
N GLU A 66 13.64 -15.69 -5.21
CA GLU A 66 12.61 -15.83 -6.26
C GLU A 66 11.20 -15.92 -5.66
N ILE A 67 11.03 -16.73 -4.62
CA ILE A 67 9.76 -16.87 -3.88
C ILE A 67 9.34 -15.53 -3.27
N GLU A 68 10.26 -14.76 -2.69
CA GLU A 68 9.95 -13.45 -2.12
C GLU A 68 9.55 -12.43 -3.22
N MET A 69 10.16 -12.52 -4.41
CA MET A 69 9.81 -11.67 -5.56
C MET A 69 8.41 -12.00 -6.10
N GLU A 70 8.08 -13.29 -6.26
CA GLU A 70 6.74 -13.73 -6.67
C GLU A 70 5.69 -13.31 -5.65
N LEU A 71 5.99 -13.45 -4.36
CA LEU A 71 5.10 -13.00 -3.30
C LEU A 71 4.88 -11.48 -3.35
N ALA A 72 5.93 -10.70 -3.64
CA ALA A 72 5.81 -9.25 -3.79
C ALA A 72 4.93 -8.88 -4.99
N ARG A 73 5.12 -9.53 -6.15
CA ARG A 73 4.28 -9.34 -7.35
C ARG A 73 2.82 -9.67 -7.07
N THR A 74 2.56 -10.82 -6.46
CA THR A 74 1.21 -11.28 -6.11
C THR A 74 0.51 -10.30 -5.16
N LYS A 75 1.24 -9.75 -4.18
CA LYS A 75 0.70 -8.75 -3.26
C LYS A 75 0.36 -7.44 -3.95
N LYS A 76 1.13 -7.03 -4.96
CA LYS A 76 0.85 -5.82 -5.76
C LYS A 76 -0.45 -6.00 -6.55
N GLU A 77 -0.57 -7.08 -7.31
CA GLU A 77 -1.79 -7.39 -8.08
C GLU A 77 -3.02 -7.49 -7.16
N LEU A 78 -2.87 -8.13 -6.00
CA LEU A 78 -3.95 -8.22 -5.02
C LEU A 78 -4.38 -6.85 -4.48
N ALA A 79 -3.45 -5.92 -4.28
CA ALA A 79 -3.76 -4.57 -3.83
C ALA A 79 -4.50 -3.77 -4.92
N GLU A 80 -4.08 -3.88 -6.17
CA GLU A 80 -4.73 -3.26 -7.33
C GLU A 80 -6.18 -3.76 -7.48
N VAL A 81 -6.39 -5.08 -7.52
CA VAL A 81 -7.72 -5.68 -7.63
C VAL A 81 -8.63 -5.30 -6.45
N LYS A 82 -8.08 -5.24 -5.22
CA LYS A 82 -8.84 -4.78 -4.05
C LYS A 82 -9.26 -3.31 -4.18
N MET A 83 -8.41 -2.45 -4.73
CA MET A 83 -8.73 -1.04 -4.95
C MET A 83 -9.84 -0.88 -5.97
N GLU A 84 -9.74 -1.55 -7.12
CA GLU A 84 -10.78 -1.54 -8.16
C GLU A 84 -12.13 -2.01 -7.61
N ARG A 85 -12.12 -3.14 -6.89
CA ARG A 85 -13.32 -3.66 -6.22
C ARG A 85 -13.90 -2.65 -5.24
N ASP A 86 -13.08 -1.97 -4.44
CA ASP A 86 -13.55 -0.99 -3.46
C ASP A 86 -14.12 0.27 -4.13
N ILE A 87 -13.60 0.69 -5.29
CA ILE A 87 -14.16 1.76 -6.11
C ILE A 87 -15.54 1.36 -6.64
N LEU A 88 -15.66 0.16 -7.21
CA LEU A 88 -16.94 -0.36 -7.72
C LEU A 88 -18.00 -0.46 -6.62
N LYS A 89 -17.62 -0.93 -5.42
CA LYS A 89 -18.52 -0.96 -4.26
C LYS A 89 -19.01 0.42 -3.85
N LYS A 90 -18.13 1.43 -3.86
CA LYS A 90 -18.52 2.82 -3.55
C LYS A 90 -19.47 3.38 -4.61
N ALA A 91 -19.22 3.11 -5.90
CA ALA A 91 -20.10 3.52 -6.99
C ALA A 91 -21.49 2.86 -6.85
N ALA A 92 -21.55 1.54 -6.63
CA ALA A 92 -22.80 0.83 -6.42
C ALA A 92 -23.60 1.37 -5.22
N ALA A 93 -22.91 1.66 -4.10
CA ALA A 93 -23.56 2.26 -2.92
C ALA A 93 -24.10 3.67 -3.19
N TYR A 94 -23.38 4.48 -3.97
CA TYR A 94 -23.84 5.80 -4.39
C TYR A 94 -25.12 5.71 -5.21
N PHE A 95 -25.13 4.89 -6.28
CA PHE A 95 -26.32 4.72 -7.12
C PHE A 95 -27.53 4.16 -6.36
N ALA A 96 -27.31 3.20 -5.46
CA ALA A 96 -28.38 2.63 -4.64
C ALA A 96 -29.01 3.71 -3.73
N LYS A 97 -28.21 4.62 -3.18
CA LYS A 97 -28.69 5.73 -2.34
C LYS A 97 -29.53 6.73 -3.13
N GLU A 98 -29.09 7.12 -4.34
CA GLU A 98 -29.82 8.06 -5.19
C GLU A 98 -31.13 7.47 -5.76
N SER A 99 -31.27 6.14 -5.76
CA SER A 99 -32.45 5.44 -6.29
C SER A 99 -33.57 5.24 -5.24
N LEU A 100 -33.36 5.66 -3.99
CA LEU A 100 -34.40 5.57 -2.95
C LEU A 100 -35.35 6.77 -3.07
N PRO A 101 -36.68 6.54 -3.20
CA PRO A 101 -37.64 7.63 -3.13
C PRO A 101 -37.64 8.24 -1.72
N GLY A 102 -37.68 9.57 -1.65
CA GLY A 102 -37.76 10.33 -0.40
C GLY A 102 -39.06 10.11 0.37
#